data_AF-A0A8T0J1R3-F1
#
_entry.id   AF-A0A8T0J1R3-F1
#
_cell.length_a   1.000
_cell.length_b   1.000
_cell.length_c   1.000
_cell.angle_alpha   90.00
_cell.angle_beta   90.00
_cell.angle_gamma   90.00
#
_symmetry.space_group_name_H-M   'P 1'
#
loop_
_entity.id
_entity.type
_entity.pdbx_description
1 polymer ?
#
loop_
_entity_poly.entity_id
_entity_poly.type
_entity_poly.pdbx_seq_one_letter_code
_entity_poly.pdbx_strand_id
1 'polypeptide(L)'
;MVVTTVALQEVVRVLFWRYYLKLEKSLNVLATKMRKPHLNYVDRLEIALASGVGHGAAHAVFFGWSVLILASGPATYYTDTCKQMPYFLVTALNTLAFFLILTFLMVITFNAYTKDEHSQQLFVPVMHFLAALAV
;
A
#
# COMPACT_ATOMS: atom_id res chain seq x y z
N MET A 1 -8.91 15.17 9.25
CA MET A 1 -8.84 14.67 7.85
C MET A 1 -8.05 13.36 7.73
N VAL A 2 -6.88 13.23 8.38
CA VAL A 2 -6.06 11.99 8.31
C VAL A 2 -6.81 10.74 8.77
N VAL A 3 -7.53 10.79 9.90
CA VAL A 3 -8.30 9.64 10.42
C VAL A 3 -9.32 9.13 9.41
N THR A 4 -10.10 10.04 8.81
CA THR A 4 -11.15 9.70 7.84
C THR A 4 -10.58 9.12 6.56
N THR A 5 -9.43 9.62 6.08
CA THR A 5 -8.79 9.11 4.86
C THR A 5 -8.17 7.73 5.09
N VAL A 6 -7.50 7.51 6.23
CA VAL A 6 -6.94 6.20 6.59
C VAL A 6 -8.07 5.17 6.72
N ALA A 7 -9.15 5.51 7.44
CA ALA A 7 -10.30 4.63 7.56
C ALA A 7 -10.90 4.26 6.19
N LEU A 8 -11.04 5.22 5.28
CA LEU A 8 -11.51 4.96 3.92
C LEU A 8 -10.55 4.04 3.15
N GLN A 9 -9.24 4.27 3.23
CA GLN A 9 -8.24 3.43 2.57
C GLN A 9 -8.26 1.98 3.09
N GLU A 10 -8.44 1.78 4.40
CA GLU A 10 -8.60 0.44 4.99
C GLU A 10 -9.88 -0.25 4.52
N VAL A 11 -11.01 0.47 4.47
CA VAL A 11 -12.27 -0.07 3.94
C VAL A 11 -12.09 -0.49 2.48
N VAL A 12 -11.47 0.35 1.65
CA VAL A 12 -11.16 0.02 0.25
C VAL A 12 -10.27 -1.21 0.16
N ARG A 13 -9.29 -1.38 1.06
CA ARG A 13 -8.42 -2.58 1.11
C ARG A 13 -9.23 -3.84 1.34
N VAL A 14 -10.17 -3.82 2.29
CA VAL A 14 -11.06 -4.97 2.57
C VAL A 14 -11.99 -5.25 1.38
N LEU A 15 -12.53 -4.21 0.75
CA LEU A 15 -13.35 -4.37 -0.46
C LEU A 15 -12.53 -4.97 -1.60
N PHE A 16 -11.31 -4.47 -1.82
CA PHE A 16 -10.39 -4.98 -2.84
C PHE A 16 -10.07 -6.46 -2.63
N TRP A 17 -9.83 -6.88 -1.38
CA TRP A 17 -9.69 -8.29 -1.02
C TRP A 17 -10.93 -9.13 -1.42
N ARG A 18 -12.14 -8.66 -1.12
CA ARG A 18 -13.38 -9.35 -1.52
C ARG A 18 -13.52 -9.45 -3.05
N TYR A 19 -13.16 -8.40 -3.77
CA TYR A 19 -13.13 -8.42 -5.24
C TYR A 19 -12.09 -9.41 -5.76
N TYR A 20 -10.90 -9.44 -5.16
CA TYR A 20 -9.86 -10.41 -5.49
C TYR A 20 -10.36 -11.86 -5.33
N LEU A 21 -11.02 -12.21 -4.24
CA LEU A 21 -11.58 -13.56 -4.05
C LEU A 21 -12.58 -13.95 -5.15
N LYS A 22 -13.40 -12.99 -5.60
CA LYS A 22 -14.34 -13.21 -6.70
C LYS A 22 -13.61 -13.43 -8.04
N LEU A 23 -12.55 -12.68 -8.27
CA LEU A 23 -11.68 -12.85 -9.44
C LEU A 23 -10.99 -14.21 -9.41
N GLU A 24 -10.39 -14.58 -8.28
CA GLU A 24 -9.72 -15.87 -8.09
C GLU A 24 -10.66 -17.04 -8.40
N LYS A 25 -11.89 -17.01 -7.88
CA LYS A 25 -12.90 -18.03 -8.20
C LYS A 25 -13.16 -18.13 -9.70
N SER A 26 -13.22 -17.00 -10.40
CA SER A 26 -13.43 -16.94 -11.85
C SER A 26 -12.21 -17.48 -12.61
N LEU A 27 -11.01 -17.11 -12.20
CA LEU A 27 -9.73 -17.62 -12.73
C LEU A 27 -9.61 -19.13 -12.57
N ASN A 28 -10.00 -19.69 -11.43
CA ASN A 28 -9.95 -21.14 -11.19
C ASN A 28 -10.96 -21.92 -12.06
N VAL A 29 -12.14 -21.34 -12.35
CA VAL A 29 -13.09 -21.93 -13.31
C VAL A 29 -12.48 -21.95 -14.72
N LEU A 30 -11.81 -20.86 -15.12
CA LEU A 30 -11.12 -20.79 -16.42
C LEU A 30 -9.94 -21.75 -16.50
N ALA A 31 -9.14 -21.85 -15.44
CA ALA A 31 -8.02 -22.80 -15.35
C ALA A 31 -8.49 -24.24 -15.53
N THR A 32 -9.59 -24.61 -14.87
CA THR A 32 -10.23 -25.93 -15.05
C THR A 32 -10.66 -26.17 -16.50
N LYS A 33 -11.28 -25.18 -17.16
CA LYS A 33 -11.68 -25.27 -18.57
C LYS A 33 -10.48 -25.39 -19.52
N MET A 34 -9.38 -24.72 -19.22
CA MET A 34 -8.16 -24.72 -20.05
C MET A 34 -7.17 -25.84 -19.68
N ARG A 35 -7.51 -26.73 -18.75
CA ARG A 35 -6.61 -27.77 -18.21
C ARG A 35 -5.28 -27.20 -17.70
N LYS A 36 -5.32 -26.01 -17.09
CA LYS A 36 -4.18 -25.36 -16.43
C LYS A 36 -4.26 -25.56 -14.91
N PRO A 37 -3.12 -25.56 -14.20
CA PRO A 37 -3.13 -25.61 -12.73
C PRO A 37 -3.88 -24.39 -12.15
N HIS A 38 -4.49 -24.59 -10.99
CA HIS A 38 -5.07 -23.49 -10.20
C HIS A 38 -3.97 -22.59 -9.64
N LEU A 39 -4.35 -21.39 -9.22
CA LEU A 39 -3.40 -20.45 -8.61
C LEU A 39 -2.75 -21.08 -7.38
N ASN A 40 -1.43 -21.12 -7.38
CA ASN A 40 -0.65 -21.60 -6.24
C ASN A 40 -0.42 -20.47 -5.23
N TYR A 41 0.11 -20.80 -4.05
CA TYR A 41 0.39 -19.82 -3.00
C TYR A 41 1.29 -18.66 -3.47
N VAL A 42 2.32 -18.96 -4.28
CA VAL A 42 3.23 -17.96 -4.82
C VAL A 42 2.49 -16.96 -5.72
N ASP A 43 1.63 -17.45 -6.62
CA ASP A 43 0.83 -16.59 -7.51
C ASP A 43 -0.06 -15.64 -6.71
N ARG A 44 -0.66 -16.12 -5.62
CA ARG A 44 -1.47 -15.27 -4.72
C ARG A 44 -0.61 -14.20 -4.04
N LEU A 45 0.59 -14.57 -3.60
CA LEU A 45 1.53 -13.64 -2.98
C LEU A 45 2.01 -12.58 -3.96
N GLU A 46 2.30 -12.95 -5.21
CA GLU A 46 2.68 -12.02 -6.27
C GLU A 46 1.55 -11.04 -6.60
N ILE A 47 0.30 -11.50 -6.65
CA ILE A 47 -0.86 -10.61 -6.86
C ILE A 47 -1.04 -9.66 -5.67
N ALA A 48 -0.87 -10.16 -4.44
CA ALA A 48 -0.93 -9.32 -3.24
C ALA A 48 0.20 -8.27 -3.23
N LEU A 49 1.41 -8.66 -3.64
CA LEU A 49 2.55 -7.76 -3.76
C LEU A 49 2.32 -6.72 -4.85
N ALA A 50 1.87 -7.13 -6.04
CA ALA A 50 1.58 -6.24 -7.16
C ALA A 50 0.47 -5.23 -6.82
N SER A 51 -0.59 -5.68 -6.14
CA SER A 51 -1.65 -4.78 -5.66
C SER A 51 -1.17 -3.81 -4.58
N GLY A 52 -0.30 -4.27 -3.67
CA GLY A 52 0.36 -3.42 -2.68
C GLY A 52 1.25 -2.36 -3.32
N VAL A 53 2.10 -2.75 -4.28
CA VAL A 53 2.94 -1.85 -5.08
C VAL A 53 2.07 -0.83 -5.82
N GLY A 54 0.95 -1.25 -6.42
CA GLY A 54 0.03 -0.34 -7.08
C GLY A 54 -0.55 0.71 -6.12
N HIS A 55 -0.95 0.30 -4.92
CA HIS A 55 -1.44 1.21 -3.89
C HIS A 55 -0.33 2.19 -3.44
N GLY A 56 0.85 1.67 -3.10
CA GLY A 56 1.99 2.48 -2.68
C GLY A 56 2.44 3.45 -3.76
N ALA A 57 2.47 3.03 -5.03
CA ALA A 57 2.82 3.86 -6.17
C ALA A 57 1.81 5.00 -6.36
N ALA A 58 0.50 4.71 -6.28
CA ALA A 58 -0.52 5.74 -6.35
C ALA A 58 -0.32 6.79 -5.26
N HIS A 59 -0.10 6.35 -4.02
CA HIS A 59 0.21 7.24 -2.90
C HIS A 59 1.48 8.09 -3.18
N ALA A 60 2.54 7.46 -3.67
CA ALA A 60 3.80 8.14 -3.98
C ALA A 60 3.65 9.18 -5.09
N VAL A 61 2.84 8.91 -6.12
CA VAL A 61 2.55 9.88 -7.18
C VAL A 61 1.77 11.07 -6.61
N PHE A 62 0.71 10.84 -5.82
CA PHE A 62 -0.10 11.92 -5.26
C PHE A 62 0.71 12.89 -4.39
N PHE A 63 1.59 12.38 -3.53
CA PHE A 63 2.34 13.20 -2.58
C PHE A 63 3.73 13.62 -3.06
N GLY A 64 4.39 12.79 -3.87
CA GLY A 64 5.75 13.04 -4.36
C GLY A 64 5.82 13.88 -5.62
N TRP A 65 4.82 13.77 -6.52
CA TRP A 65 4.88 14.44 -7.82
C TRP A 65 4.85 15.97 -7.71
N SER A 66 4.02 16.51 -6.83
CA SER A 66 3.92 17.96 -6.59
C SER A 66 5.25 18.55 -6.09
N VAL A 67 5.97 17.79 -5.27
CA VAL A 67 7.25 18.20 -4.67
C VAL A 67 8.40 18.04 -5.64
N LEU A 68 8.35 17.05 -6.54
CA LEU A 68 9.40 16.79 -7.52
C LEU A 68 9.58 17.95 -8.52
N ILE A 69 8.48 18.59 -8.92
CA ILE A 69 8.52 19.76 -9.80
C ILE A 69 9.26 20.91 -9.10
N LEU A 70 8.95 21.18 -7.83
CA LEU A 70 9.62 22.22 -7.05
C LEU A 70 11.10 21.89 -6.80
N ALA A 71 11.42 20.61 -6.57
CA ALA A 71 12.79 20.15 -6.30
C ALA A 71 13.73 20.26 -7.51
N SER A 72 13.19 20.40 -8.73
CA SER A 72 13.99 20.55 -9.96
C SER A 72 14.60 21.94 -10.13
N GLY A 73 14.22 22.91 -9.29
CA GLY A 73 14.84 24.23 -9.25
C GLY A 73 16.24 24.21 -8.61
N PRO A 74 17.05 25.26 -8.82
CA PRO A 74 18.41 25.35 -8.26
C PRO A 74 18.44 25.61 -6.74
N ALA A 75 17.30 25.87 -6.12
CA ALA A 75 17.19 26.24 -4.71
C ALA A 75 16.73 25.07 -3.84
N THR A 76 17.18 25.04 -2.58
CA THR A 76 16.74 24.07 -1.58
C THR A 76 15.94 24.77 -0.49
N TYR A 77 14.95 24.06 0.07
CA TYR A 77 14.10 24.59 1.14
C TYR A 77 14.37 23.82 2.44
N TYR A 78 14.55 24.55 3.54
CA TYR A 78 14.73 24.01 4.89
C TYR A 78 13.64 24.57 5.80
N THR A 79 13.12 23.75 6.70
CA THR A 79 12.14 24.19 7.70
C THR A 79 12.85 24.58 8.99
N ASP A 80 12.22 25.45 9.78
CA ASP A 80 12.78 25.84 11.08
C ASP A 80 12.86 24.68 12.08
N THR A 81 12.00 23.68 11.92
CA THR A 81 11.97 22.45 12.73
C THR A 81 13.07 21.46 12.39
N CYS A 82 13.56 21.44 11.15
CA CYS A 82 14.62 20.52 10.71
C CYS A 82 15.60 21.22 9.77
N LYS A 83 16.61 21.87 10.36
CA LYS A 83 17.67 22.57 9.61
C LYS A 83 18.75 21.63 9.07
N GLN A 84 18.76 20.36 9.50
CA GLN A 84 19.78 19.38 9.17
C GLN A 84 19.56 18.72 7.81
N MET A 85 18.32 18.70 7.30
CA MET A 85 17.95 18.03 6.06
C MET A 85 17.00 18.90 5.24
N PRO A 86 17.15 18.98 3.91
CA PRO A 86 16.22 19.73 3.07
C PRO A 86 14.85 19.07 3.06
N TYR A 87 13.80 19.89 3.01
CA TYR A 87 12.40 19.48 2.96
C TYR A 87 12.11 18.45 1.86
N PHE A 88 12.74 18.63 0.70
CA PHE A 88 12.62 17.71 -0.44
C PHE A 88 13.07 16.29 -0.09
N LEU A 89 14.18 16.15 0.65
CA LEU A 89 14.71 14.85 1.04
C LEU A 89 13.84 14.20 2.12
N VAL A 90 13.37 14.97 3.10
CA VAL A 90 12.43 14.47 4.13
C VAL A 90 11.15 13.94 3.46
N THR A 91 10.60 14.70 2.51
CA THR A 91 9.37 14.31 1.81
C THR A 91 9.58 13.08 0.93
N ALA A 92 10.74 12.95 0.26
CA ALA A 92 11.09 11.78 -0.52
C ALA A 92 11.21 10.52 0.35
N LEU A 93 11.87 10.62 1.51
CA LEU A 93 12.00 9.52 2.47
C LEU A 93 10.65 9.11 3.04
N ASN A 94 9.79 10.08 3.38
CA ASN A 94 8.44 9.79 3.85
C ASN A 94 7.62 9.09 2.76
N THR A 95 7.70 9.58 1.53
CA THR A 95 7.01 8.96 0.39
C THR A 95 7.45 7.51 0.16
N LEU A 96 8.75 7.24 0.25
CA LEU A 96 9.30 5.89 0.16
C LEU A 96 8.84 5.00 1.33
N ALA A 97 8.82 5.52 2.55
CA ALA A 97 8.34 4.79 3.72
C ALA A 97 6.88 4.37 3.55
N PHE A 98 5.99 5.27 3.12
CA PHE A 98 4.59 4.93 2.85
C PHE A 98 4.44 3.96 1.68
N PHE A 99 5.23 4.10 0.62
CA PHE A 99 5.26 3.13 -0.47
C PHE A 99 5.52 1.71 0.05
N LEU A 100 6.55 1.55 0.89
CA LEU A 100 6.92 0.25 1.46
C LEU A 100 5.85 -0.27 2.43
N ILE A 101 5.38 0.57 3.36
CA ILE A 101 4.36 0.21 4.34
C ILE A 101 3.09 -0.27 3.62
N LEU A 102 2.56 0.51 2.67
CA LEU A 102 1.33 0.18 1.95
C LEU A 102 1.49 -1.10 1.11
N THR A 103 2.69 -1.33 0.56
CA THR A 103 3.02 -2.55 -0.17
C THR A 103 2.97 -3.78 0.75
N PHE A 104 3.72 -3.77 1.85
CA PHE A 104 3.81 -4.93 2.74
C PHE A 104 2.53 -5.15 3.54
N LEU A 105 1.84 -4.09 3.97
CA LEU A 105 0.56 -4.22 4.65
C LEU A 105 -0.50 -4.86 3.75
N MET A 106 -0.49 -4.61 2.43
CA MET A 106 -1.38 -5.32 1.50
C MET A 106 -1.11 -6.83 1.49
N VAL A 107 0.17 -7.22 1.41
CA VAL A 107 0.59 -8.63 1.45
C VAL A 107 0.14 -9.31 2.74
N ILE A 108 0.38 -8.66 3.88
CA ILE A 108 -0.04 -9.16 5.20
C ILE A 108 -1.57 -9.26 5.25
N THR A 109 -2.30 -8.28 4.72
CA THR A 109 -3.76 -8.27 4.71
C THR A 109 -4.33 -9.47 3.96
N PHE A 110 -3.81 -9.75 2.75
CA PHE A 110 -4.26 -10.89 1.95
C PHE A 110 -3.97 -12.21 2.66
N ASN A 111 -2.79 -12.36 3.26
CA ASN A 111 -2.44 -13.54 4.05
C ASN A 111 -3.31 -13.68 5.32
N ALA A 112 -3.59 -12.58 6.02
CA ALA A 112 -4.38 -12.57 7.24
C ALA A 112 -5.85 -12.93 7.00
N TYR A 113 -6.45 -12.44 5.91
CA TYR A 113 -7.82 -12.80 5.55
C TYR A 113 -7.95 -14.20 4.95
N THR A 114 -6.92 -14.74 4.29
CA THR A 114 -6.93 -16.14 3.82
C THR A 114 -6.81 -17.15 4.95
N LYS A 115 -5.97 -16.86 5.95
CA LYS A 115 -5.74 -17.72 7.12
C LYS A 115 -6.72 -17.47 8.28
N ASP A 116 -7.63 -16.53 8.10
CA ASP A 116 -8.54 -16.01 9.13
C ASP A 116 -7.83 -15.63 10.45
N GLU A 117 -6.64 -15.05 10.32
CA GLU A 117 -5.80 -14.67 11.45
C GLU A 117 -6.18 -13.26 11.95
N HIS A 118 -7.14 -13.20 12.88
CA HIS A 118 -7.68 -11.93 13.41
C HIS A 118 -6.63 -10.98 14.01
N SER A 119 -5.54 -11.52 14.58
CA SER A 119 -4.45 -10.71 15.11
C SER A 119 -3.80 -9.85 14.02
N GLN A 120 -3.49 -10.46 12.87
CA GLN A 120 -2.90 -9.74 11.73
C GLN A 120 -3.92 -8.84 11.04
N GLN A 121 -5.21 -9.21 11.03
CA GLN A 121 -6.28 -8.35 10.51
C GLN A 121 -6.41 -7.04 11.29
N LEU A 122 -6.16 -7.05 12.61
CA LEU A 122 -6.14 -5.85 13.44
C LEU A 122 -4.81 -5.09 13.37
N PHE A 123 -3.69 -5.81 13.28
CA PHE A 123 -2.35 -5.22 13.18
C PHE A 123 -2.22 -4.25 12.00
N VAL A 124 -2.72 -4.63 10.83
CA VAL A 124 -2.58 -3.83 9.60
C VAL A 124 -3.17 -2.41 9.73
N PRO A 125 -4.47 -2.23 10.06
CA PRO A 125 -5.07 -0.90 10.16
C PRO A 125 -4.44 -0.07 11.29
N VAL A 126 -4.03 -0.71 12.40
CA VAL A 126 -3.33 -0.03 13.51
C VAL A 126 -1.99 0.52 13.05
N MET A 127 -1.17 -0.27 12.36
CA MET A 127 0.13 0.17 11.87
C MET A 127 0.01 1.27 10.82
N HIS A 128 -0.95 1.17 9.90
CA HIS A 128 -1.18 2.23 8.92
C HIS A 128 -1.61 3.53 9.60
N PHE A 129 -2.50 3.44 10.59
CA PHE A 129 -2.94 4.61 11.36
C PHE A 129 -1.81 5.27 12.14
N LEU A 130 -0.98 4.49 12.83
CA LEU A 130 0.17 5.01 13.57
C LEU A 130 1.20 5.66 12.63
N ALA A 131 1.47 5.06 11.47
CA ALA A 131 2.34 5.67 10.46
C ALA A 131 1.77 7.00 9.96
N ALA A 132 0.47 7.07 9.70
CA ALA A 132 -0.20 8.28 9.23
C ALA A 132 -0.23 9.42 10.26
N LEU A 133 -0.15 9.11 11.56
CA LEU A 133 -0.04 10.12 12.63
C LEU A 133 1.40 10.63 12.84
N ALA A 134 2.40 9.89 12.36
CA ALA A 134 3.81 10.24 12.51
C ALA A 134 4.30 11.25 11.45
N VAL A 135 3.43 11.65 10.51
CA VAL A 135 3.67 12.62 9.44
C VAL A 135 2.91 13.90 9.71
#